data_AF-A0AAE0AD44-F1
#
_entry.id   AF-A0AAE0AD44-F1
#
_cell.length_a   1.000
_cell.length_b   1.000
_cell.length_c   1.000
_cell.angle_alpha   90.00
_cell.angle_beta   90.00
_cell.angle_gamma   90.00
#
_symmetry.space_group_name_H-M   'P 1'
#
loop_
_entity.id
_entity.type
_entity.pdbx_description
1 polymer ?
#
loop_
_entity_poly.entity_id
_entity_poly.type
_entity_poly.pdbx_seq_one_letter_code
_entity_poly.pdbx_strand_id
1 'polypeptide(L)'
;MSISLNEPKVAWKTSAKKVVVGATRRRKVVFSTDETSWKPREEEQRHEVWNCCNYRHSAGETENFKDLHVKDPTNTSHGKLNRPTGHRMSMLRTMVSQLVKHERIETTVAKAKEIRRLADNMVQLGKEGSLCAARRAAAFVRGDDVIHKLFTELAYRYKDRAGGYTRLLRTRIRVGDAAPMAYIEFVDRENELRQSKPPAPQPPQRAPLDPWTRSRLTRQYAPPKEEKSSDAEI
;
A
#
# COMPACT_ATOMS: atom_id res chain seq x y z
N MET A 1 42.56 -62.90 2.79
CA MET A 1 41.30 -62.25 3.19
C MET A 1 40.96 -61.25 2.10
N SER A 2 40.14 -61.66 1.15
CA SER A 2 39.83 -60.91 -0.08
C SER A 2 38.49 -60.18 0.12
N ILE A 3 38.51 -58.85 0.08
CA ILE A 3 37.31 -58.02 0.27
C ILE A 3 36.70 -57.78 -1.11
N SER A 4 35.52 -58.37 -1.32
CA SER A 4 34.70 -58.28 -2.53
C SER A 4 33.89 -56.97 -2.51
N LEU A 5 34.06 -56.15 -3.54
CA LEU A 5 33.28 -54.95 -3.80
C LEU A 5 31.88 -55.33 -4.31
N ASN A 6 30.85 -54.80 -3.65
CA ASN A 6 29.45 -55.02 -3.99
C ASN A 6 28.89 -53.73 -4.62
N GLU A 7 28.52 -53.77 -5.91
CA GLU A 7 27.81 -52.69 -6.60
C GLU A 7 26.33 -53.08 -6.83
N PRO A 8 25.34 -52.26 -6.43
CA PRO A 8 23.95 -52.49 -6.79
C PRO A 8 23.60 -51.86 -8.15
N LYS A 9 23.12 -52.71 -9.06
CA LYS A 9 22.56 -52.36 -10.38
C LYS A 9 21.22 -51.63 -10.21
N VAL A 10 21.14 -50.36 -10.59
CA VAL A 10 19.88 -49.62 -10.72
C VAL A 10 19.33 -49.77 -12.14
N ALA A 11 18.26 -50.57 -12.26
CA ALA A 11 17.50 -50.76 -13.49
C ALA A 11 16.49 -49.61 -13.66
N TRP A 12 16.68 -48.79 -14.70
CA TRP A 12 15.69 -47.80 -15.13
C TRP A 12 14.84 -48.40 -16.26
N LYS A 13 13.53 -48.52 -16.02
CA LYS A 13 12.54 -48.91 -17.04
C LYS A 13 12.30 -47.74 -17.98
N THR A 14 12.66 -47.89 -19.24
CA THR A 14 12.24 -47.03 -20.35
C THR A 14 10.76 -47.31 -20.67
N SER A 15 9.88 -46.37 -20.34
CA SER A 15 8.47 -46.45 -20.73
C SER A 15 8.29 -45.79 -22.09
N ALA A 16 8.25 -46.59 -23.15
CA ALA A 16 7.88 -46.16 -24.49
C ALA A 16 6.38 -45.79 -24.51
N LYS A 17 6.05 -44.51 -24.72
CA LYS A 17 4.69 -44.08 -25.03
C LYS A 17 4.52 -44.01 -26.55
N LYS A 18 3.63 -44.86 -27.05
CA LYS A 18 3.20 -44.93 -28.45
C LYS A 18 2.42 -43.65 -28.83
N VAL A 19 2.76 -43.17 -30.02
CA VAL A 19 2.17 -42.04 -30.74
C VAL A 19 0.73 -42.37 -31.17
N VAL A 20 -0.17 -41.38 -31.05
CA VAL A 20 -1.38 -41.28 -31.90
C VAL A 20 -1.38 -39.90 -32.53
N VAL A 21 -1.12 -39.87 -33.85
CA VAL A 21 -1.22 -38.68 -34.70
C VAL A 21 -2.70 -38.47 -35.03
N GLY A 22 -3.30 -37.42 -34.47
CA GLY A 22 -4.66 -36.98 -34.79
C GLY A 22 -4.66 -36.05 -36.00
N ALA A 23 -5.43 -36.43 -37.02
CA ALA A 23 -5.56 -35.75 -38.29
C ALA A 23 -6.23 -34.35 -38.20
N THR A 24 -5.60 -33.41 -38.90
CA THR A 24 -6.13 -32.26 -39.65
C THR A 24 -7.63 -31.91 -39.53
N ARG A 25 -7.90 -30.70 -39.01
CA ARG A 25 -8.98 -29.83 -39.53
C ARG A 25 -8.50 -28.37 -39.54
N ARG A 26 -8.06 -27.91 -40.72
CA ARG A 26 -7.91 -26.47 -41.05
C ARG A 26 -9.26 -25.80 -40.81
N ARG A 27 -9.37 -24.94 -39.79
CA ARG A 27 -10.44 -23.96 -39.75
C ARG A 27 -10.17 -22.94 -40.85
N LYS A 28 -11.07 -22.87 -41.83
CA LYS A 28 -11.19 -21.73 -42.74
C LYS A 28 -11.46 -20.50 -41.89
N VAL A 29 -10.50 -19.57 -41.85
CA VAL A 29 -10.77 -18.18 -41.48
C VAL A 29 -11.45 -17.58 -42.70
N VAL A 30 -12.76 -17.40 -42.63
CA VAL A 30 -13.49 -16.60 -43.60
C VAL A 30 -13.33 -15.15 -43.14
N PHE A 31 -12.58 -14.37 -43.92
CA PHE A 31 -12.56 -12.92 -43.83
C PHE A 31 -13.97 -12.43 -44.21
N SER A 32 -14.72 -11.94 -43.22
CA SER A 32 -15.92 -11.13 -43.45
C SER A 32 -15.45 -9.69 -43.56
N THR A 33 -15.39 -9.21 -44.80
CA THR A 33 -15.40 -7.80 -45.14
C THR A 33 -16.84 -7.34 -45.09
N ASP A 34 -17.21 -6.55 -44.09
CA ASP A 34 -18.40 -5.68 -44.16
C ASP A 34 -18.10 -4.42 -43.35
N GLU A 35 -17.49 -3.46 -44.05
CA GLU A 35 -17.69 -2.04 -43.76
C GLU A 35 -19.15 -1.72 -44.06
N THR A 36 -19.95 -1.29 -43.07
CA THR A 36 -20.97 -0.23 -43.22
C THR A 36 -21.74 0.03 -41.93
N SER A 37 -22.05 1.30 -41.71
CA SER A 37 -22.98 1.90 -40.74
C SER A 37 -22.45 2.24 -39.34
N TRP A 38 -21.67 3.32 -39.31
CA TRP A 38 -21.64 4.25 -38.18
C TRP A 38 -23.03 4.91 -38.07
N LYS A 39 -23.78 4.64 -36.98
CA LYS A 39 -25.00 5.37 -36.63
C LYS A 39 -24.71 6.35 -35.48
N PRO A 40 -25.06 7.64 -35.59
CA PRO A 40 -24.91 8.60 -34.52
C PRO A 40 -25.95 8.32 -33.43
N ARG A 41 -25.53 8.31 -32.16
CA ARG A 41 -26.44 8.20 -31.02
C ARG A 41 -26.90 9.61 -30.69
N GLU A 42 -28.16 9.88 -31.01
CA GLU A 42 -28.87 11.13 -30.74
C GLU A 42 -28.73 11.59 -29.28
N GLU A 43 -28.33 12.85 -29.21
CA GLU A 43 -28.40 13.79 -28.12
C GLU A 43 -29.80 14.41 -28.14
N GLU A 44 -30.70 14.03 -27.23
CA GLU A 44 -31.75 14.94 -26.74
C GLU A 44 -32.56 14.37 -25.57
N GLN A 45 -33.14 15.30 -24.79
CA GLN A 45 -34.03 15.12 -23.63
C GLN A 45 -33.37 15.10 -22.24
N ARG A 46 -32.65 16.20 -21.95
CA ARG A 46 -32.89 16.94 -20.70
C ARG A 46 -34.09 17.88 -20.91
N HIS A 47 -34.80 18.20 -19.82
CA HIS A 47 -36.00 19.07 -19.67
C HIS A 47 -37.28 18.21 -19.67
N GLU A 48 -38.10 18.09 -18.62
CA GLU A 48 -38.46 18.90 -17.44
C GLU A 48 -38.78 17.93 -16.28
N VAL A 49 -38.46 18.20 -15.00
CA VAL A 49 -39.34 18.88 -14.04
C VAL A 49 -38.43 19.63 -13.04
N TRP A 50 -38.36 20.96 -13.14
CA TRP A 50 -39.03 21.96 -12.30
C TRP A 50 -38.59 21.96 -10.82
N ASN A 51 -37.68 22.85 -10.41
CA ASN A 51 -37.88 24.26 -10.02
C ASN A 51 -38.11 24.44 -8.50
N CYS A 52 -37.05 24.85 -7.79
CA CYS A 52 -37.19 25.66 -6.59
C CYS A 52 -35.92 26.51 -6.40
N CYS A 53 -35.73 27.48 -7.29
CA CYS A 53 -34.78 28.59 -7.08
C CYS A 53 -35.49 29.89 -7.46
N ASN A 54 -36.39 30.34 -6.60
CA ASN A 54 -36.81 31.74 -6.55
C ASN A 54 -37.41 32.06 -5.17
N TYR A 55 -36.54 32.36 -4.21
CA TYR A 55 -36.89 33.24 -3.11
C TYR A 55 -35.80 34.30 -3.01
N ARG A 56 -36.12 35.49 -3.50
CA ARG A 56 -35.28 36.67 -3.44
C ARG A 56 -35.97 37.74 -2.59
N HIS A 57 -35.16 38.33 -1.72
CA HIS A 57 -35.38 39.50 -0.85
C HIS A 57 -36.20 39.23 0.42
N SER A 58 -35.69 39.52 1.62
CA SER A 58 -35.20 40.85 1.99
C SER A 58 -34.54 40.89 3.39
N ALA A 59 -33.65 41.87 3.57
CA ALA A 59 -33.24 42.52 4.82
C ALA A 59 -32.25 41.81 5.76
N GLY A 60 -31.01 42.31 5.73
CA GLY A 60 -30.35 42.84 6.92
C GLY A 60 -29.65 41.86 7.85
N GLU A 61 -28.37 41.60 7.60
CA GLU A 61 -27.31 41.60 8.63
C GLU A 61 -25.96 41.48 7.94
N THR A 62 -25.25 42.61 7.86
CA THR A 62 -23.83 42.63 7.48
C THR A 62 -23.01 42.14 8.66
N GLU A 63 -23.07 40.84 8.94
CA GLU A 63 -22.10 40.21 9.83
C GLU A 63 -20.83 39.90 9.05
N ASN A 64 -19.78 40.65 9.40
CA ASN A 64 -18.35 40.40 9.18
C ASN A 64 -17.98 39.05 8.54
N PHE A 65 -17.98 39.01 7.20
CA PHE A 65 -17.41 37.93 6.40
C PHE A 65 -15.85 37.94 6.38
N LYS A 66 -15.20 38.75 7.23
CA LYS A 66 -13.73 38.88 7.28
C LYS A 66 -13.03 37.90 8.24
N ASP A 67 -13.78 37.13 9.04
CA ASP A 67 -13.19 36.22 10.05
C ASP A 67 -13.44 34.72 9.79
N LEU A 68 -13.68 34.34 8.53
CA LEU A 68 -13.45 32.96 8.12
C LEU A 68 -12.03 32.85 7.59
N HIS A 69 -11.12 32.42 8.47
CA HIS A 69 -9.87 31.76 8.08
C HIS A 69 -10.23 30.54 7.22
N VAL A 70 -10.48 30.76 5.93
CA VAL A 70 -10.43 29.74 4.90
C VAL A 70 -8.99 29.24 4.92
N LYS A 71 -8.76 28.12 5.61
CA LYS A 71 -7.52 27.37 5.43
C LYS A 71 -7.46 27.04 3.94
N ASP A 72 -6.56 27.69 3.22
CA ASP A 72 -6.31 27.41 1.82
C ASP A 72 -6.29 25.89 1.61
N PRO A 73 -7.04 25.33 0.65
CA PRO A 73 -7.07 23.89 0.37
C PRO A 73 -5.78 23.45 -0.35
N THR A 74 -4.63 24.00 0.04
CA THR A 74 -3.33 23.43 -0.29
C THR A 74 -3.25 22.10 0.46
N ASN A 75 -3.63 21.03 -0.23
CA ASN A 75 -3.50 19.62 0.17
C ASN A 75 -2.13 19.40 0.82
N THR A 76 -2.07 19.60 2.14
CA THR A 76 -0.83 19.53 2.91
C THR A 76 -0.71 18.09 3.35
N SER A 77 -0.51 17.21 2.37
CA SER A 77 -0.15 15.82 2.62
C SER A 77 1.16 15.69 3.41
N HIS A 78 1.88 16.78 3.71
CA HIS A 78 3.13 16.82 4.46
C HIS A 78 3.11 17.92 5.54
N GLY A 79 3.63 17.63 6.73
CA GLY A 79 3.83 18.62 7.78
C GLY A 79 4.86 19.69 7.41
N LYS A 80 4.49 20.97 7.44
CA LYS A 80 5.38 22.09 7.06
C LYS A 80 6.56 22.31 8.02
N LEU A 81 6.53 21.73 9.24
CA LEU A 81 7.57 21.80 10.29
C LEU A 81 8.11 23.22 10.60
N ASN A 82 7.30 24.24 10.32
CA ASN A 82 7.64 25.67 10.37
C ASN A 82 8.99 26.01 9.69
N ARG A 83 9.24 25.46 8.50
CA ARG A 83 10.49 25.64 7.75
C ARG A 83 10.21 25.88 6.26
N PRO A 84 11.03 26.71 5.57
CA PRO A 84 10.95 26.85 4.12
C PRO A 84 11.27 25.51 3.45
N THR A 85 10.73 25.30 2.24
CA THR A 85 10.78 23.98 1.56
C THR A 85 12.18 23.44 1.35
N GLY A 86 13.15 24.28 0.93
CA GLY A 86 14.54 23.86 0.75
C GLY A 86 15.19 23.35 2.05
N HIS A 87 15.06 24.12 3.14
CA HIS A 87 15.60 23.73 4.44
C HIS A 87 14.89 22.48 5.01
N ARG A 88 13.55 22.39 4.84
CA ARG A 88 12.77 21.21 5.25
C ARG A 88 13.25 19.94 4.54
N MET A 89 13.45 19.98 3.23
CA MET A 89 13.92 18.83 2.45
C MET A 89 15.36 18.43 2.81
N SER A 90 16.27 19.41 2.95
CA SER A 90 17.66 19.14 3.37
C SER A 90 17.72 18.46 4.75
N MET A 91 16.91 18.95 5.69
CA MET A 91 16.79 18.37 7.04
C MET A 91 16.24 16.93 6.98
N LEU A 92 15.17 16.68 6.22
CA LEU A 92 14.57 15.34 6.09
C LEU A 92 15.52 14.34 5.45
N ARG A 93 16.25 14.72 4.38
CA ARG A 93 17.28 13.89 3.75
C ARG A 93 18.38 13.50 4.74
N THR A 94 18.82 14.46 5.54
CA THR A 94 19.83 14.21 6.59
C THR A 94 19.29 13.23 7.63
N MET A 95 18.08 13.44 8.14
CA MET A 95 17.49 12.55 9.16
C MET A 95 17.24 11.13 8.65
N VAL A 96 16.81 10.94 7.39
CA VAL A 96 16.66 9.61 6.79
C VAL A 96 18.02 8.93 6.64
N SER A 97 19.05 9.65 6.20
CA SER A 97 20.40 9.09 6.06
C SER A 97 20.96 8.65 7.42
N GLN A 98 20.74 9.46 8.46
CA GLN A 98 21.12 9.13 9.84
C GLN A 98 20.32 7.92 10.39
N LEU A 99 19.03 7.82 10.07
CA LEU A 99 18.20 6.69 10.47
C LEU A 99 18.69 5.38 9.85
N VAL A 100 19.08 5.37 8.58
CA VAL A 100 19.66 4.19 7.93
C VAL A 100 21.02 3.82 8.53
N LYS A 101 21.87 4.82 8.78
CA LYS A 101 23.19 4.60 9.36
C LYS A 101 23.11 3.97 10.76
N HIS A 102 22.32 4.56 11.66
CA HIS A 102 22.27 4.20 13.08
C HIS A 102 21.12 3.26 13.47
N GLU A 103 20.19 2.99 12.54
CA GLU A 103 18.97 2.19 12.72
C GLU A 103 17.95 2.67 13.76
N ARG A 104 18.34 3.62 14.63
CA ARG A 104 17.47 4.28 15.60
C ARG A 104 17.96 5.68 15.89
N ILE A 105 17.03 6.63 15.89
CA ILE A 105 17.28 8.01 16.27
C ILE A 105 16.18 8.50 17.22
N GLU A 106 16.54 9.39 18.15
CA GLU A 106 15.58 10.11 18.98
C GLU A 106 15.30 11.48 18.37
N THR A 107 14.03 11.82 18.15
CA THR A 107 13.64 13.11 17.58
C THR A 107 12.26 13.54 18.06
N THR A 108 11.76 14.69 17.62
CA THR A 108 10.41 15.14 17.98
C THR A 108 9.35 14.33 17.22
N VAL A 109 8.18 14.12 17.83
CA VAL A 109 7.08 13.35 17.21
C VAL A 109 6.69 13.88 15.84
N ALA A 110 6.67 15.22 15.67
CA ALA A 110 6.34 15.84 14.40
C ALA A 110 7.35 15.49 13.30
N LYS A 111 8.66 15.52 13.62
CA LYS A 111 9.72 15.14 12.65
C LYS A 111 9.68 13.65 12.36
N ALA A 112 9.50 12.81 13.38
CA ALA A 112 9.45 11.36 13.23
C ALA A 112 8.32 10.91 12.29
N LYS A 113 7.14 11.54 12.38
CA LYS A 113 5.99 11.25 11.49
C LYS A 113 6.31 11.52 10.02
N GLU A 114 7.03 12.60 9.72
CA GLU A 114 7.44 12.92 8.34
C GLU A 114 8.53 11.96 7.83
N ILE A 115 9.52 11.65 8.67
CA ILE A 115 10.62 10.74 8.32
C ILE A 115 10.08 9.34 8.00
N ARG A 116 9.08 8.86 8.74
CA ARG A 116 8.49 7.52 8.58
C ARG A 116 8.15 7.20 7.12
N ARG A 117 7.46 8.13 6.44
CA ARG A 117 7.03 7.94 5.04
C ARG A 117 8.22 7.87 4.08
N LEU A 118 9.22 8.71 4.31
CA LEU A 118 10.42 8.78 3.47
C LEU A 118 11.31 7.56 3.66
N ALA A 119 11.51 7.13 4.91
CA ALA A 119 12.28 5.94 5.24
C ALA A 119 11.63 4.68 4.65
N ASP A 120 10.30 4.53 4.78
CA ASP A 120 9.59 3.38 4.21
C ASP A 120 9.73 3.33 2.68
N ASN A 121 9.69 4.49 2.00
CA ASN A 121 9.92 4.59 0.56
C ASN A 121 11.37 4.23 0.18
N MET A 122 12.38 4.61 0.96
CA MET A 122 13.78 4.27 0.66
C MET A 122 14.03 2.77 0.80
N VAL A 123 13.43 2.11 1.80
CA VAL A 123 13.49 0.64 1.92
C VAL A 123 12.80 -0.04 0.74
N GLN A 124 11.68 0.51 0.27
CA GLN A 124 10.99 -0.03 -0.91
C GLN A 124 11.87 0.04 -2.17
N LEU A 125 12.61 1.13 -2.37
CA LEU A 125 13.60 1.23 -3.46
C LEU A 125 14.73 0.21 -3.28
N GLY A 126 15.21 0.02 -2.05
CA GLY A 126 16.20 -1.00 -1.69
C GLY A 126 15.76 -2.40 -2.10
N LYS A 127 14.51 -2.75 -1.79
CA LYS A 127 13.90 -4.04 -2.15
C LYS A 127 13.71 -4.23 -3.65
N GLU A 128 13.45 -3.15 -4.39
CA GLU A 128 13.30 -3.20 -5.85
C GLU A 128 14.63 -3.55 -6.54
N GLY A 129 15.76 -3.03 -6.03
CA GLY A 129 17.11 -3.41 -6.48
C GLY A 129 17.47 -3.01 -7.93
N SER A 130 16.61 -2.27 -8.63
CA SER A 130 16.85 -1.82 -10.00
C SER A 130 17.87 -0.68 -10.05
N LEU A 131 18.61 -0.54 -11.17
CA LEU A 131 19.53 0.60 -11.36
C LEU A 131 18.80 1.95 -11.29
N CYS A 132 17.55 2.00 -11.75
CA CYS A 132 16.70 3.18 -11.63
C CYS A 132 16.37 3.50 -10.16
N ALA A 133 16.01 2.47 -9.38
CA ALA A 133 15.77 2.62 -7.95
C ALA A 133 17.01 3.09 -7.19
N ALA A 134 18.20 2.57 -7.53
CA ALA A 134 19.47 3.01 -6.97
C ALA A 134 19.75 4.49 -7.24
N ARG A 135 19.57 4.95 -8.49
CA ARG A 135 19.73 6.38 -8.85
C ARG A 135 18.73 7.28 -8.11
N ARG A 136 17.48 6.83 -7.96
CA ARG A 136 16.45 7.56 -7.20
C ARG A 136 16.78 7.65 -5.71
N ALA A 137 17.29 6.57 -5.12
CA ALA A 137 17.72 6.55 -3.73
C ALA A 137 18.93 7.47 -3.51
N ALA A 138 19.93 7.42 -4.40
CA ALA A 138 21.12 8.27 -4.36
C ALA A 138 20.80 9.77 -4.51
N ALA A 139 19.76 10.13 -5.25
CA ALA A 139 19.29 11.51 -5.35
C ALA A 139 18.72 12.07 -4.03
N PHE A 140 18.33 11.20 -3.09
CA PHE A 140 17.67 11.58 -1.85
C PHE A 140 18.57 11.38 -0.62
N VAL A 141 19.12 10.18 -0.45
CA VAL A 141 19.97 9.78 0.68
C VAL A 141 21.39 10.33 0.47
N ARG A 142 22.06 10.71 1.56
CA ARG A 142 23.42 11.23 1.54
C ARG A 142 24.41 10.16 2.02
N GLY A 143 25.45 9.92 1.22
CA GLY A 143 26.55 9.03 1.55
C GLY A 143 26.41 7.64 0.90
N ASP A 144 27.51 7.15 0.34
CA ASP A 144 27.54 5.89 -0.42
C ASP A 144 27.37 4.66 0.49
N ASP A 145 27.94 4.70 1.70
CA ASP A 145 27.80 3.63 2.70
C ASP A 145 26.32 3.38 3.06
N VAL A 146 25.55 4.47 3.14
CA VAL A 146 24.13 4.42 3.50
C VAL A 146 23.32 3.80 2.37
N ILE A 147 23.67 4.11 1.12
CA ILE A 147 23.07 3.50 -0.07
C ILE A 147 23.41 2.02 -0.11
N HIS A 148 24.68 1.65 0.10
CA HIS A 148 25.10 0.26 0.15
C HIS A 148 24.32 -0.53 1.20
N LYS A 149 24.18 -0.01 2.42
CA LYS A 149 23.40 -0.62 3.52
C LYS A 149 21.91 -0.82 3.18
N LEU A 150 21.31 0.12 2.43
CA LEU A 150 19.91 0.01 1.98
C LEU A 150 19.69 -1.19 1.05
N PHE A 151 20.58 -1.36 0.06
CA PHE A 151 20.45 -2.39 -0.97
C PHE A 151 20.94 -3.78 -0.54
N THR A 152 21.78 -3.85 0.50
CA THR A 152 22.32 -5.12 1.00
C THR A 152 21.55 -5.60 2.22
N GLU A 153 21.81 -4.99 3.38
CA GLU A 153 21.29 -5.44 4.67
C GLU A 153 19.78 -5.24 4.80
N LEU A 154 19.27 -4.03 4.53
CA LEU A 154 17.85 -3.70 4.74
C LEU A 154 16.96 -4.37 3.70
N ALA A 155 17.41 -4.46 2.45
CA ALA A 155 16.68 -5.17 1.40
C ALA A 155 16.52 -6.66 1.73
N TYR A 156 17.58 -7.31 2.22
CA TYR A 156 17.54 -8.71 2.62
C TYR A 156 16.63 -8.91 3.85
N ARG A 157 16.78 -8.07 4.88
CA ARG A 157 16.00 -8.14 6.14
C ARG A 157 14.49 -8.03 5.91
N TYR A 158 14.06 -7.18 4.97
CA TYR A 158 12.64 -6.89 4.74
C TYR A 158 12.04 -7.54 3.49
N LYS A 159 12.69 -8.57 2.93
CA LYS A 159 12.21 -9.25 1.72
C LYS A 159 10.74 -9.67 1.85
N ASP A 160 10.40 -10.32 2.96
CA ASP A 160 9.06 -10.90 3.18
C ASP A 160 8.05 -9.93 3.81
N ARG A 161 8.53 -8.79 4.34
CA ARG A 161 7.68 -7.78 4.99
C ARG A 161 7.06 -6.86 3.95
N ALA A 162 5.74 -6.85 3.85
CA ALA A 162 5.01 -6.01 2.91
C ALA A 162 4.59 -4.66 3.54
N GLY A 163 5.59 -3.81 3.82
CA GLY A 163 5.43 -2.46 4.37
C GLY A 163 5.58 -2.36 5.89
N GLY A 164 5.57 -1.12 6.40
CA GLY A 164 5.73 -0.84 7.83
C GLY A 164 7.12 -1.23 8.35
N TYR A 165 8.16 -0.75 7.67
CA TYR A 165 9.56 -1.06 7.98
C TYR A 165 10.08 -0.28 9.19
N THR A 166 9.47 0.88 9.46
CA THR A 166 9.81 1.74 10.58
C THR A 166 8.73 1.76 11.66
N ARG A 167 9.17 1.88 12.91
CA ARG A 167 8.32 2.08 14.08
C ARG A 167 8.60 3.45 14.70
N LEU A 168 7.54 4.08 15.19
CA LEU A 168 7.61 5.29 16.01
C LEU A 168 7.11 4.96 17.41
N LEU A 169 7.93 5.23 18.42
CA LEU A 169 7.60 5.07 19.83
C LEU A 169 7.75 6.42 20.52
N ARG A 170 6.69 6.87 21.21
CA ARG A 170 6.75 8.11 21.99
C ARG A 170 7.52 7.84 23.28
N THR A 171 8.41 8.76 23.62
CA THR A 171 9.29 8.66 24.80
C THR A 171 8.90 9.77 25.79
N ARG A 172 9.87 10.60 26.18
CA ARG A 172 9.67 11.68 27.14
C ARG A 172 9.14 12.95 26.48
N ILE A 173 8.67 13.86 27.31
CA ILE A 173 8.53 15.26 26.95
C ILE A 173 9.89 15.93 27.21
N ARG A 174 10.39 16.72 26.25
CA ARG A 174 11.64 17.45 26.42
C ARG A 174 11.45 18.56 27.45
N VAL A 175 12.39 18.66 28.39
CA VAL A 175 12.41 19.70 29.42
C VAL A 175 12.76 21.05 28.77
N GLY A 176 12.02 22.11 29.11
CA GLY A 176 12.22 23.46 28.61
C GLY A 176 11.17 23.89 27.59
N ASP A 177 11.02 23.16 26.48
CA ASP A 177 10.08 23.52 25.41
C ASP A 177 8.85 22.60 25.30
N ALA A 178 8.69 21.68 26.27
CA ALA A 178 7.61 20.70 26.34
C ALA A 178 7.37 19.90 25.04
N ALA A 179 8.40 19.78 24.19
CA ALA A 179 8.24 19.11 22.90
C ALA A 179 8.15 17.59 23.11
N PRO A 180 7.14 16.91 22.52
CA PRO A 180 7.03 15.46 22.64
C PRO A 180 8.13 14.79 21.80
N MET A 181 8.95 13.96 22.46
CA MET A 181 10.01 13.17 21.84
C MET A 181 9.51 11.77 21.45
N ALA A 182 10.19 11.17 20.48
CA ALA A 182 9.96 9.82 20.02
C ALA A 182 11.24 9.19 19.50
N TYR A 183 11.39 7.89 19.74
CA TYR A 183 12.29 7.05 18.97
C TYR A 183 11.64 6.67 17.65
N ILE A 184 12.40 6.80 16.57
CA ILE A 184 12.09 6.16 15.29
C ILE A 184 13.19 5.14 14.99
N GLU A 185 12.78 3.91 14.71
CA GLU A 185 13.68 2.77 14.51
C GLU A 185 13.19 1.84 13.41
N PHE A 186 14.14 1.11 12.82
CA PHE A 186 13.85 -0.02 11.93
C PHE A 186 13.39 -1.24 12.73
N VAL A 187 12.42 -1.97 12.18
CA VAL A 187 11.80 -3.16 12.75
C VAL A 187 12.69 -4.41 12.53
N ASP A 188 12.54 -5.48 13.30
CA ASP A 188 13.28 -6.76 13.14
C ASP A 188 14.81 -6.60 13.30
N ARG A 189 15.22 -5.65 14.16
CA ARG A 189 16.61 -5.44 14.58
C ARG A 189 16.92 -6.19 15.87
N GLU A 190 18.20 -6.41 16.11
CA GLU A 190 18.69 -6.78 17.44
C GLU A 190 18.43 -5.61 18.41
N ASN A 191 17.89 -5.91 19.59
CA ASN A 191 17.53 -4.93 20.62
C ASN A 191 16.43 -3.93 20.21
N GLU A 192 15.33 -4.41 19.61
CA GLU A 192 14.14 -3.57 19.37
C GLU A 192 13.40 -3.23 20.67
N LEU A 193 12.86 -2.01 20.76
CA LEU A 193 12.17 -1.54 21.97
C LEU A 193 10.82 -2.24 22.20
N ARG A 194 10.17 -2.68 21.11
CA ARG A 194 8.91 -3.40 21.15
C ARG A 194 8.99 -4.57 20.19
N GLN A 195 8.57 -5.76 20.60
CA GLN A 195 8.60 -6.89 19.67
C GLN A 195 7.64 -6.67 18.50
N SER A 196 8.14 -6.91 17.28
CA SER A 196 7.37 -6.77 16.06
C SER A 196 6.50 -7.99 15.77
N LYS A 197 5.38 -7.78 15.09
CA LYS A 197 4.61 -8.91 14.55
C LYS A 197 5.43 -9.53 13.41
N PRO A 198 5.56 -10.87 13.36
CA PRO A 198 6.29 -11.52 12.27
C PRO A 198 5.74 -11.08 10.91
N PRO A 199 6.60 -11.03 9.87
CA PRO A 199 6.18 -10.65 8.53
C PRO A 199 5.15 -11.65 8.03
N ALA A 200 3.97 -11.15 7.67
CA ALA A 200 2.91 -11.93 7.04
C ALA A 200 2.71 -11.41 5.60
N PRO A 201 2.56 -12.29 4.60
CA PRO A 201 2.26 -11.87 3.24
C PRO A 201 0.90 -11.15 3.20
N GLN A 202 0.79 -10.11 2.37
CA GLN A 202 -0.50 -9.43 2.20
C GLN A 202 -1.51 -10.38 1.57
N PRO A 203 -2.74 -10.45 2.09
CA PRO A 203 -3.79 -11.21 1.44
C PRO A 203 -4.08 -10.62 0.05
N PRO A 204 -4.46 -11.44 -0.93
CA PRO A 204 -4.80 -10.94 -2.26
C PRO A 204 -5.93 -9.92 -2.19
N GLN A 205 -5.87 -8.88 -3.02
CA GLN A 205 -6.92 -7.87 -3.09
C GLN A 205 -8.24 -8.52 -3.50
N ARG A 206 -9.27 -8.33 -2.68
CA ARG A 206 -10.63 -8.78 -2.99
C ARG A 206 -11.37 -7.65 -3.68
N ALA A 207 -12.24 -7.98 -4.63
CA ALA A 207 -13.10 -7.00 -5.25
C ALA A 207 -13.92 -6.27 -4.16
N PRO A 208 -13.97 -4.92 -4.17
CA PRO A 208 -14.79 -4.19 -3.23
C PRO A 208 -16.27 -4.47 -3.55
N LEU A 209 -16.97 -5.07 -2.60
CA LEU A 209 -18.43 -5.20 -2.66
C LEU A 209 -19.03 -3.92 -2.07
N ASP A 210 -20.11 -3.42 -2.66
CA ASP A 210 -20.84 -2.32 -2.06
C ASP A 210 -21.48 -2.79 -0.72
N PRO A 211 -21.62 -1.88 0.28
CA PRO A 211 -22.12 -2.25 1.60
C PRO A 211 -23.50 -2.92 1.57
N TRP A 212 -24.35 -2.57 0.60
CA TRP A 212 -25.71 -3.06 0.47
C TRP A 212 -25.77 -4.46 -0.17
N THR A 213 -24.89 -4.75 -1.14
CA THR A 213 -24.70 -6.10 -1.69
C THR A 213 -24.10 -7.04 -0.67
N ARG A 214 -23.16 -6.57 0.17
CA ARG A 214 -22.59 -7.37 1.26
C ARG A 214 -23.64 -7.77 2.30
N SER A 215 -24.55 -6.86 2.66
CA SER A 215 -25.64 -7.16 3.60
C SER A 215 -26.70 -8.09 3.00
N ARG A 216 -27.02 -7.94 1.71
CA ARG A 216 -27.93 -8.84 0.99
C ARG A 216 -27.39 -10.28 0.91
N LEU A 217 -26.10 -10.45 0.59
CA LEU A 217 -25.44 -11.76 0.55
C LEU A 217 -25.37 -12.44 1.92
N THR A 218 -25.08 -11.68 2.98
CA THR A 218 -25.08 -12.22 4.35
C THR A 218 -26.47 -12.61 4.82
N ARG A 219 -27.51 -11.88 4.41
CA ARG A 219 -28.91 -12.22 4.71
C ARG A 219 -29.41 -13.45 3.93
N GLN A 220 -28.92 -13.68 2.71
CA GLN A 220 -29.22 -14.88 1.92
C GLN A 220 -28.61 -16.15 2.50
N TYR A 221 -27.47 -16.05 3.19
CA TYR A 221 -26.78 -17.17 3.83
C TYR A 221 -27.13 -17.31 5.33
N ALA A 222 -27.94 -16.40 5.88
CA ALA A 222 -28.41 -16.51 7.25
C ALA A 222 -29.40 -17.68 7.33
N PRO A 223 -29.26 -18.60 8.32
CA PRO A 223 -30.23 -19.66 8.51
C PRO A 223 -31.62 -19.04 8.72
N PRO A 224 -32.69 -19.62 8.15
CA PRO A 224 -34.04 -19.13 8.38
C PRO A 224 -34.29 -19.09 9.89
N LYS A 225 -34.84 -17.97 10.36
CA LYS A 225 -35.15 -17.77 11.77
C LYS A 225 -36.17 -18.84 12.14
N GLU A 226 -35.82 -19.77 13.01
CA GLU A 226 -36.77 -20.75 13.55
C GLU A 226 -37.91 -19.99 14.20
N GLU A 227 -39.07 -19.93 13.53
CA GLU A 227 -40.31 -19.54 14.18
C GLU A 227 -40.62 -20.67 15.17
N LYS A 228 -40.46 -20.40 16.46
CA LYS A 228 -40.98 -21.27 17.51
C LYS A 228 -42.50 -21.34 17.28
N SER A 229 -42.95 -22.42 16.64
CA SER A 229 -44.35 -22.79 16.56
C SER A 229 -44.86 -22.89 17.99
N SER A 230 -45.74 -21.98 18.37
CA SER A 230 -46.44 -21.95 19.65
C SER A 230 -47.55 -23.00 19.73
N ASP A 231 -47.31 -24.19 19.18
CA ASP A 231 -48.21 -25.34 19.23
C ASP A 231 -47.52 -26.43 20.05
N ALA A 232 -47.37 -26.17 21.36
CA ALA A 232 -47.23 -27.22 22.35
C ALA A 232 -48.58 -27.29 23.07
N GLU A 233 -49.35 -28.29 22.67
CA GLU A 233 -50.67 -28.67 23.19
C GLU A 233 -50.70 -28.72 24.73
N ILE A 234 -51.71 -28.06 25.33
CA ILE A 234 -52.43 -28.50 26.52
C ILE A 234 -53.92 -28.22 26.28
#